data_AF-A0A2V6W9T7-F1
#
_entry.id   AF-A0A2V6W9T7-F1
#
_cell.length_a   1.000
_cell.length_b   1.000
_cell.length_c   1.000
_cell.angle_alpha   90.00
_cell.angle_beta   90.00
_cell.angle_gamma   90.00
#
_symmetry.space_group_name_H-M   'P 1'
#
loop_
_entity.id
_entity.type
_entity.pdbx_description
1 polymer ?
#
loop_
_entity_poly.entity_id
_entity_poly.type
_entity_poly.pdbx_seq_one_letter_code
_entity_poly.pdbx_strand_id
1 'polypeptide(L)'
;SGPYRFSEWKSGEKIVLTANADYYAGRPYISRVVYRIIPSQATIFLELKAQGVDYAPKLTAIQFKRQTDYPAFRKAYDKYRYAGNAYTYFGFNLRDPRFADRRVRQAFAYAIDKH
;
A
#
# COMPACT_ATOMS: atom_id res chain seq x y z
N SER A 1 10.48 -10.65 19.63
CA SER A 1 11.91 -10.39 19.41
C SER A 1 12.22 -10.23 17.93
N GLY A 2 11.59 -9.26 17.27
CA GLY A 2 11.82 -8.99 15.84
C GLY A 2 13.07 -8.15 15.57
N PRO A 3 13.37 -7.85 14.29
CA PRO A 3 14.51 -7.01 13.90
C PRO A 3 14.39 -5.55 14.36
N TYR A 4 13.18 -5.07 14.64
CA TYR A 4 12.95 -3.73 15.16
C TYR A 4 12.17 -3.76 16.48
N ARG A 5 12.48 -2.81 17.35
CA ARG A 5 11.77 -2.55 18.61
C ARG A 5 10.89 -1.32 18.45
N PHE A 6 9.73 -1.34 19.09
CA PHE A 6 8.88 -0.17 19.21
C PHE A 6 9.59 0.91 20.03
N SER A 7 9.55 2.15 19.56
CA SER A 7 10.17 3.30 20.23
C SER A 7 9.13 4.36 20.62
N GLU A 8 8.29 4.77 19.67
CA GLU A 8 7.30 5.84 19.90
C GLU A 8 6.06 5.62 19.02
N TRP A 9 4.89 6.02 19.54
CA TRP A 9 3.68 6.21 18.76
C TRP A 9 3.08 7.57 19.09
N LYS A 10 2.99 8.42 18.06
CA LYS A 10 2.15 9.61 18.07
C LYS A 10 0.91 9.35 17.24
N SER A 11 -0.24 9.26 17.90
CA SER A 11 -1.51 8.93 17.25
C SER A 11 -1.79 9.89 16.08
N GLY A 12 -2.16 9.32 14.92
CA GLY A 12 -2.42 10.10 13.70
C GLY A 12 -1.20 10.73 13.02
N GLU A 13 -0.02 10.72 13.63
CA GLU A 13 1.20 11.35 13.09
C GLU A 13 2.22 10.31 12.62
N LYS A 14 2.74 9.47 13.54
CA LYS A 14 3.82 8.54 13.21
C LYS A 14 3.97 7.39 14.21
N ILE A 15 4.59 6.32 13.74
CA ILE A 15 5.15 5.24 14.56
C ILE A 15 6.66 5.21 14.31
N VAL A 16 7.45 5.15 15.37
CA VAL A 16 8.92 5.07 15.31
C VAL A 16 9.36 3.71 15.81
N LEU A 17 10.19 3.04 15.01
CA LEU A 17 10.83 1.78 15.35
C LEU A 17 12.35 1.97 15.32
N THR A 18 13.06 1.33 16.24
CA THR A 18 14.52 1.34 16.32
C THR A 18 15.08 -0.06 16.09
N ALA A 19 16.26 -0.15 15.48
CA ALA A 19 16.91 -1.43 15.22
C ALA A 19 17.15 -2.20 16.53
N ASN A 20 16.79 -3.47 16.54
CA ASN A 20 17.11 -4.39 17.63
C ASN A 20 18.54 -4.91 17.45
N ALA A 21 19.47 -4.45 18.30
CA ALA A 21 20.85 -4.93 18.27
C ALA A 21 20.97 -6.43 18.63
N ASP A 22 20.04 -6.95 19.43
CA ASP A 22 20.03 -8.34 19.91
C ASP A 22 19.18 -9.27 19.03
N TYR A 23 18.86 -8.86 17.81
CA TYR A 23 18.10 -9.72 16.90
C TYR A 23 18.96 -10.92 16.48
N TYR A 24 18.39 -12.12 16.56
CA TYR A 24 19.12 -13.38 16.38
C TYR A 24 19.81 -13.52 15.01
N ALA A 25 19.27 -12.88 13.96
CA ALA A 25 19.86 -12.88 12.62
C ALA A 25 20.79 -11.68 12.38
N GLY A 26 21.17 -10.96 13.43
CA GLY A 26 22.01 -9.76 13.38
C GLY A 26 21.20 -8.46 13.33
N ARG A 27 21.88 -7.36 13.69
CA ARG A 27 21.29 -6.01 13.71
C ARG A 27 20.92 -5.55 12.28
N PRO A 28 19.70 -5.03 12.04
CA PRO A 28 19.34 -4.45 10.74
C PRO A 28 20.22 -3.26 10.34
N TYR A 29 20.43 -3.09 9.04
CA TYR A 29 21.20 -1.97 8.49
C TYR A 29 20.53 -0.60 8.69
N ILE A 30 19.19 -0.55 8.71
CA ILE A 30 18.46 0.69 8.96
C ILE A 30 18.30 0.86 10.47
N SER A 31 18.92 1.90 11.02
CA SER A 31 18.93 2.12 12.48
C SER A 31 17.57 2.55 13.03
N ARG A 32 16.75 3.24 12.24
CA ARG A 32 15.46 3.81 12.65
C ARG A 32 14.50 3.83 11.47
N VAL A 33 13.28 3.35 11.69
CA VAL A 33 12.16 3.44 10.74
C VAL A 33 11.13 4.41 11.31
N VAL A 34 10.74 5.41 10.52
CA VAL A 34 9.68 6.35 10.87
C VAL A 34 8.52 6.13 9.91
N TYR A 35 7.47 5.48 10.41
CA TYR A 35 6.24 5.27 9.65
C TYR A 35 5.32 6.48 9.82
N ARG A 36 5.32 7.39 8.86
CA ARG A 36 4.45 8.58 8.84
C ARG A 36 3.03 8.19 8.43
N ILE A 37 2.04 8.65 9.18
CA ILE A 37 0.62 8.45 8.86
C ILE A 37 0.18 9.62 7.98
N ILE A 38 0.08 9.36 6.67
CA ILE A 38 -0.35 10.36 5.68
C ILE A 38 -1.63 9.82 5.02
N PRO A 39 -2.83 10.33 5.39
CA PRO A 39 -4.09 9.77 4.89
C PRO A 39 -4.30 9.95 3.38
N SER A 40 -3.75 11.02 2.81
CA SER A 40 -3.92 11.35 1.40
C SER A 40 -2.86 10.67 0.54
N GLN A 41 -3.31 9.81 -0.38
CA GLN A 41 -2.47 9.17 -1.38
C GLN A 41 -1.79 10.20 -2.31
N ALA A 42 -2.46 11.32 -2.59
CA ALA A 42 -1.88 12.40 -3.38
C ALA A 42 -0.72 13.07 -2.64
N THR A 43 -0.86 13.28 -1.32
CA THR A 43 0.19 13.85 -0.48
C THR A 43 1.38 12.90 -0.38
N ILE A 44 1.16 11.59 -0.20
CA ILE A 44 2.25 10.58 -0.24
C ILE A 44 3.03 10.67 -1.55
N PHE A 45 2.34 10.83 -2.69
CA PHE A 45 2.99 10.94 -3.99
C PHE A 45 3.83 12.22 -4.12
N LEU A 46 3.34 13.35 -3.61
CA LEU A 46 4.11 14.61 -3.59
C LEU A 46 5.35 14.50 -2.70
N GLU A 47 5.22 13.92 -1.51
CA GLU A 47 6.34 13.65 -0.60
C GLU A 47 7.37 12.73 -1.25
N LEU A 48 6.94 11.71 -1.98
CA LEU A 48 7.84 10.81 -2.72
C LEU A 48 8.62 11.58 -3.80
N LYS A 49 7.94 12.46 -4.56
CA LYS A 49 8.60 13.31 -5.56
C LYS A 49 9.58 14.31 -4.94
N ALA A 50 9.28 14.79 -3.73
CA ALA A 50 10.13 15.69 -2.96
C ALA A 50 11.20 14.96 -2.13
N GLN A 51 11.28 13.62 -2.23
CA GLN A 51 12.17 12.78 -1.44
C GLN A 51 11.99 12.91 0.09
N GLY A 52 10.79 13.30 0.54
CA GLY A 52 10.40 13.35 1.95
C GLY A 52 9.97 11.99 2.53
N VAL A 53 9.82 10.97 1.68
CA VAL A 53 9.61 9.57 2.07
C VAL A 53 10.47 8.65 1.20
N ASP A 54 11.02 7.61 1.82
CA ASP A 54 11.84 6.59 1.12
C ASP A 54 11.00 5.49 0.48
N TYR A 55 9.74 5.37 0.87
CA TYR A 55 8.83 4.30 0.43
C TYR A 55 7.39 4.81 0.31
N ALA A 56 6.72 4.40 -0.77
CA ALA A 56 5.29 4.61 -0.98
C ALA A 56 4.63 3.26 -1.34
N PRO A 57 3.57 2.83 -0.62
CA PRO A 57 3.02 1.48 -0.78
C PRO A 57 2.25 1.28 -2.08
N LYS A 58 1.74 2.37 -2.67
CA LYS A 58 0.91 2.31 -3.89
C LYS A 58 1.23 3.51 -4.78
N LEU A 59 1.15 3.29 -6.08
CA LEU A 59 1.05 4.33 -7.10
C LEU A 59 -0.17 4.03 -7.95
N THR A 60 -0.88 5.05 -8.41
CA THR A 60 -1.88 4.86 -9.46
C THR A 60 -1.21 4.42 -10.75
N ALA A 61 -1.98 3.83 -11.69
CA ALA A 61 -1.43 3.44 -12.99
C ALA A 61 -0.79 4.62 -13.74
N ILE A 62 -1.37 5.83 -13.63
CA ILE A 62 -0.84 7.05 -14.25
C ILE A 62 0.44 7.51 -13.54
N GLN A 63 0.47 7.46 -12.21
CA GLN A 63 1.67 7.79 -11.43
C GLN A 63 2.82 6.85 -11.78
N PHE A 64 2.55 5.55 -11.82
CA PHE A 64 3.54 4.52 -12.13
C PHE A 64 4.08 4.63 -13.57
N LYS A 65 3.20 4.82 -14.56
CA LYS A 65 3.60 4.77 -15.98
C LYS A 65 4.09 6.11 -16.54
N ARG A 66 3.53 7.23 -16.09
CA ARG A 66 3.76 8.54 -16.71
C ARG A 66 4.39 9.55 -15.76
N GLN A 67 3.80 9.74 -14.57
CA GLN A 67 4.22 10.86 -13.69
C GLN A 67 5.51 10.59 -12.91
N THR A 68 6.07 9.39 -13.01
CA THR A 68 7.37 8.99 -12.43
C THR A 68 8.35 8.52 -13.51
N ASP A 69 8.06 8.81 -14.78
CA ASP A 69 8.84 8.32 -15.91
C ASP A 69 9.87 9.35 -16.39
N TYR A 70 10.76 9.75 -15.48
CA TYR A 70 11.80 10.76 -15.76
C TYR A 70 13.12 10.42 -15.03
N PRO A 71 14.29 10.91 -15.52
CA PRO A 71 15.61 10.47 -15.03
C PRO A 71 15.83 10.66 -13.53
N ALA A 72 15.42 11.81 -12.98
CA ALA A 72 15.61 12.09 -11.55
C ALA A 72 14.84 11.10 -10.65
N PHE A 73 13.63 10.69 -11.03
CA PHE A 73 12.89 9.69 -10.27
C PHE A 73 13.56 8.32 -10.32
N ARG A 74 14.00 7.88 -11.52
CA ARG A 74 14.66 6.57 -11.70
C ARG A 74 16.01 6.48 -10.97
N LYS A 75 16.69 7.60 -10.76
CA LYS A 75 17.92 7.66 -9.95
C LYS A 75 17.64 7.50 -8.46
N ALA A 76 16.48 7.97 -8.00
CA ALA A 76 16.12 8.01 -6.59
C ALA A 76 15.35 6.76 -6.13
N TYR A 77 14.56 6.15 -7.01
CA TYR A 77 13.62 5.10 -6.64
C TYR A 77 13.52 4.00 -7.70
N ASP A 78 13.41 2.77 -7.20
CA ASP A 78 12.98 1.63 -7.98
C ASP A 78 11.47 1.44 -7.90
N LYS A 79 10.87 1.00 -9.00
CA LYS A 79 9.43 0.69 -9.09
C LYS A 79 9.23 -0.80 -9.25
N TYR A 80 8.47 -1.40 -8.34
CA TYR A 80 8.16 -2.82 -8.36
C TYR A 80 6.66 -3.07 -8.56
N ARG A 81 6.34 -4.15 -9.28
CA ARG A 81 4.97 -4.64 -9.44
C ARG A 81 4.92 -6.11 -9.05
N TYR A 82 4.22 -6.41 -7.97
CA TYR A 82 4.01 -7.76 -7.48
C TYR A 82 2.54 -8.16 -7.64
N ALA A 83 2.28 -9.46 -7.77
CA ALA A 83 0.92 -9.98 -7.62
C ALA A 83 0.46 -9.68 -6.18
N GLY A 84 -0.68 -9.00 -6.04
CA GLY A 84 -1.25 -8.71 -4.73
C GLY A 84 -1.87 -9.96 -4.11
N ASN A 85 -1.73 -10.11 -2.80
CA ASN A 85 -2.44 -11.15 -2.02
C ASN A 85 -3.88 -10.73 -1.71
N ALA A 86 -4.58 -10.15 -2.70
CA ALA A 86 -5.94 -9.63 -2.55
C ALA A 86 -6.76 -9.93 -3.79
N TYR A 87 -8.04 -10.25 -3.59
CA TYR A 87 -9.00 -10.47 -4.65
C TYR A 87 -10.13 -9.44 -4.56
N THR A 88 -10.36 -8.73 -5.65
CA THR A 88 -11.49 -7.79 -5.76
C THR A 88 -12.68 -8.55 -6.35
N TYR A 89 -13.83 -8.49 -5.68
CA TYR A 89 -15.03 -9.18 -6.12
C TYR A 89 -16.29 -8.32 -5.91
N PHE A 90 -17.34 -8.65 -6.66
CA PHE A 90 -18.68 -8.12 -6.41
C PHE A 90 -19.41 -9.07 -5.46
N GLY A 91 -19.70 -8.61 -4.24
CA GLY A 91 -20.44 -9.36 -3.23
C GLY A 91 -21.92 -8.97 -3.22
N PHE A 92 -22.81 -9.95 -3.11
CA PHE A 92 -24.24 -9.71 -2.93
C PHE A 92 -24.65 -9.96 -1.48
N ASN A 93 -25.41 -9.04 -0.89
CA ASN A 93 -26.06 -9.29 0.40
C ASN A 93 -27.26 -10.22 0.19
N LEU A 94 -27.12 -11.50 0.54
CA LEU A 94 -28.18 -12.50 0.36
C LEU A 94 -29.38 -12.33 1.31
N ARG A 95 -29.29 -11.42 2.29
CA ARG A 95 -30.42 -11.04 3.16
C ARG A 95 -31.34 -10.01 2.51
N ASP A 96 -30.89 -9.35 1.44
CA ASP A 96 -31.73 -8.44 0.68
C ASP A 96 -32.60 -9.25 -0.30
N PRO A 97 -33.94 -9.13 -0.25
CA PRO A 97 -34.84 -9.88 -1.12
C PRO A 97 -34.54 -9.70 -2.62
N ARG A 98 -33.96 -8.56 -3.02
CA ARG A 98 -33.60 -8.29 -4.43
C ARG A 98 -32.49 -9.21 -4.94
N PHE A 99 -31.67 -9.78 -4.06
CA PHE A 99 -30.56 -10.67 -4.42
C PHE A 99 -30.78 -12.11 -3.96
N ALA A 100 -31.97 -12.46 -3.45
CA ALA A 100 -32.28 -13.80 -2.97
C ALA A 100 -32.23 -14.84 -4.10
N ASP A 101 -32.81 -14.51 -5.27
CA ASP A 101 -32.78 -15.39 -6.44
C ASP A 101 -31.37 -15.47 -7.05
N ARG A 102 -30.86 -16.70 -7.19
CA ARG A 102 -29.57 -16.99 -7.82
C ARG A 102 -29.49 -16.46 -9.25
N ARG A 103 -30.58 -16.51 -10.00
CA ARG A 103 -30.64 -16.08 -11.41
C ARG A 103 -30.37 -14.59 -11.55
N VAL A 104 -30.82 -13.77 -10.60
CA VAL A 104 -30.53 -12.34 -10.56
C VAL A 104 -29.02 -12.12 -10.39
N ARG A 105 -28.38 -12.82 -9.45
CA ARG A 105 -26.93 -12.71 -9.24
C ARG A 105 -26.11 -13.18 -10.46
N GLN A 106 -26.58 -14.24 -11.13
CA GLN A 106 -25.98 -14.70 -12.38
C GLN A 106 -26.12 -13.68 -13.51
N ALA A 107 -27.28 -13.04 -13.64
CA ALA A 107 -27.49 -11.98 -14.63
C ALA A 107 -26.50 -10.83 -14.43
N PHE A 108 -26.29 -10.35 -13.20
CA PHE A 108 -25.25 -9.37 -12.90
C PHE A 108 -23.84 -9.87 -13.25
N ALA A 109 -23.53 -11.13 -12.94
CA ALA A 109 -22.21 -11.70 -13.21
C ALA A 109 -21.90 -11.80 -14.71
N TYR A 110 -22.92 -11.98 -15.56
CA TYR A 110 -22.82 -12.01 -17.02
C TYR A 110 -22.93 -10.63 -17.67
N ALA A 111 -23.60 -9.68 -17.03
CA ALA A 111 -23.78 -8.32 -17.55
C ALA A 111 -22.55 -7.41 -17.38
N ILE A 112 -21.64 -7.74 -16.45
CA ILE A 112 -20.43 -6.97 -16.17
C ILE A 112 -19.26 -7.54 -16.96
N ASP A 113 -18.73 -6.75 -17.89
CA ASP A 113 -17.42 -7.01 -18.50
C ASP A 113 -16.30 -6.73 -17.48
N LYS A 114 -15.33 -7.63 -17.40
CA LYS A 114 -14.25 -7.64 -16.41
C LYS A 114 -12.87 -7.47 -17.06
N HIS A 115 -12.83 -7.26 -18.37
CA HIS A 115 -11.63 -7.09 -19.19
C HIS A 115 -11.51 -5.66 -19.72
#